data_AF-A0A099ZFZ4-F1
#
_entry.id   AF-A0A099ZFZ4-F1
#
_cell.length_a   1.000
_cell.length_b   1.000
_cell.length_c   1.000
_cell.angle_alpha   90.00
_cell.angle_beta   90.00
_cell.angle_gamma   90.00
#
_symmetry.space_group_name_H-M   'P 1'
#
loop_
_entity.id
_entity.type
_entity.pdbx_description
1 polymer ?
#
loop_
_entity_poly.entity_id
_entity_poly.type
_entity_poly.pdbx_seq_one_letter_code
_entity_poly.pdbx_strand_id
1 'polypeptide(L)'
;RKLTGTALGWLRVSLALSLNKEELLLCSIAAHILFQEVEDFFEQEKTFLVNYYNRIKDACAKADKMTRSHKNVADDYIYTSACLNSLALEEPTVIKRYLLKVAELFEKLRKVESRVSSDEDLKLSELLRYYMLNIEAAKDLLYRRTRALVDYENSNKALDKARLKSKDVRLAEVHQQDCCQKFEKISESAKQELMSFKQKRIAAFRKNLIEMAELEIKHAKNNVSLLQSCIDLFKN
;
A
#
# COMPACT_ATOMS: atom_id res chain seq x y z
N ARG A 1 -6.16 4.25 28.60
CA ARG A 1 -5.28 3.65 29.63
C ARG A 1 -4.81 2.32 29.08
N LYS A 2 -3.50 2.14 28.86
CA LYS A 2 -2.91 0.92 28.31
C LYS A 2 -2.82 -0.10 29.44
N LEU A 3 -3.60 -1.18 29.36
CA LEU A 3 -3.39 -2.38 30.18
C LEU A 3 -2.46 -3.28 29.38
N THR A 4 -1.17 -3.25 29.69
CA THR A 4 -0.17 -4.20 29.21
C THR A 4 -0.42 -5.56 29.88
N GLY A 5 -0.03 -6.67 29.26
CA GLY A 5 -0.11 -8.02 29.86
C GLY A 5 0.69 -8.16 31.17
N THR A 6 1.66 -7.28 31.42
CA THR A 6 2.31 -7.05 32.71
C THR A 6 1.33 -6.45 33.72
N ALA A 7 0.44 -5.53 33.33
CA ALA A 7 -0.66 -5.11 34.19
C ALA A 7 -1.60 -6.28 34.51
N LEU A 8 -1.81 -7.25 33.63
CA LEU A 8 -2.61 -8.45 33.96
C LEU A 8 -1.91 -9.40 34.94
N GLY A 9 -0.58 -9.53 34.87
CA GLY A 9 0.22 -10.30 35.83
C GLY A 9 0.34 -9.62 37.21
N TRP A 10 0.56 -8.30 37.24
CA TRP A 10 0.68 -7.52 38.47
C TRP A 10 -0.69 -7.16 39.08
N LEU A 11 -1.75 -6.94 38.28
CA LEU A 11 -3.12 -6.91 38.81
C LEU A 11 -3.46 -8.26 39.44
N ARG A 12 -3.10 -9.41 38.83
CA ARG A 12 -3.37 -10.73 39.44
C ARG A 12 -2.76 -10.90 40.83
N VAL A 13 -1.54 -10.41 41.07
CA VAL A 13 -0.88 -10.55 42.39
C VAL A 13 -1.30 -9.47 43.37
N SER A 14 -1.52 -8.23 42.91
CA SER A 14 -1.89 -7.10 43.78
C SER A 14 -3.40 -7.02 44.09
N LEU A 15 -4.29 -7.49 43.21
CA LEU A 15 -5.75 -7.62 43.48
C LEU A 15 -6.08 -8.86 44.33
N ALA A 16 -5.29 -9.94 44.24
CA ALA A 16 -5.54 -11.16 45.00
C ALA A 16 -5.43 -10.97 46.53
N LEU A 17 -4.84 -9.86 46.99
CA LEU A 17 -4.72 -9.49 48.40
C LEU A 17 -5.88 -8.61 48.90
N SER A 18 -6.79 -8.10 48.04
CA SER A 18 -7.89 -7.22 48.47
C SER A 18 -9.26 -7.46 47.82
N LEU A 19 -9.42 -8.43 46.91
CA LEU A 19 -10.67 -8.69 46.21
C LEU A 19 -11.27 -10.05 46.56
N ASN A 20 -12.60 -10.10 46.63
CA ASN A 20 -13.33 -11.34 46.83
C ASN A 20 -13.31 -12.22 45.56
N LYS A 21 -13.58 -13.53 45.70
CA LYS A 21 -13.53 -14.51 44.60
C LYS A 21 -14.34 -14.09 43.36
N GLU A 22 -15.50 -13.44 43.54
CA GLU A 22 -16.35 -12.95 42.45
C GLU A 22 -15.69 -11.79 41.67
N GLU A 23 -15.04 -10.86 42.37
CA GLU A 23 -14.34 -9.73 41.75
C GLU A 23 -13.09 -10.19 40.97
N LEU A 24 -12.37 -11.20 41.49
CA LEU A 24 -11.27 -11.86 40.78
C LEU A 24 -11.74 -12.55 39.49
N LEU A 25 -12.90 -13.20 39.53
CA LEU A 25 -13.50 -13.84 38.35
C LEU A 25 -13.87 -12.79 37.29
N LEU A 26 -14.52 -11.70 37.70
CA LEU A 26 -14.89 -10.59 36.82
C LEU A 26 -13.65 -9.93 36.18
N CYS A 27 -12.58 -9.69 36.93
CA CYS A 27 -11.33 -9.17 36.37
C CYS A 27 -10.69 -10.14 35.37
N SER A 28 -10.73 -11.45 35.62
CA SER A 28 -10.21 -12.45 34.69
C SER A 28 -11.02 -12.53 33.40
N ILE A 29 -12.35 -12.41 33.49
CA ILE A 29 -13.24 -12.38 32.33
C ILE A 29 -12.98 -11.11 31.50
N ALA A 30 -12.91 -9.95 32.15
CA ALA A 30 -12.63 -8.68 31.47
C ALA A 30 -11.26 -8.69 30.77
N ALA A 31 -10.24 -9.29 31.39
CA ALA A 31 -8.92 -9.47 30.78
C ALA A 31 -8.96 -10.33 29.52
N HIS A 32 -9.73 -11.42 29.55
CA HIS A 32 -9.87 -12.32 28.41
C HIS A 32 -10.60 -11.64 27.24
N ILE A 33 -11.68 -10.90 27.54
CA ILE A 33 -12.42 -10.12 26.54
C ILE A 33 -11.51 -9.08 25.89
N LEU A 34 -10.77 -8.30 26.67
CA LEU A 34 -9.84 -7.29 26.15
C LEU A 34 -8.73 -7.92 25.29
N PHE A 35 -8.22 -9.09 25.66
CA PHE A 35 -7.24 -9.81 24.84
C PHE A 35 -7.86 -10.25 23.51
N GLN A 36 -9.06 -10.81 23.54
CA GLN A 36 -9.76 -11.25 22.35
C GLN A 36 -10.05 -10.09 21.39
N GLU A 37 -10.52 -8.94 21.89
CA GLU A 37 -10.74 -7.73 21.08
C GLU A 37 -9.45 -7.26 20.38
N VAL A 38 -8.31 -7.38 21.05
CA VAL A 38 -7.01 -7.00 20.48
C VAL A 38 -6.59 -7.98 19.38
N GLU A 39 -6.73 -9.29 19.59
CA GLU A 39 -6.43 -10.29 18.56
C GLU A 39 -7.36 -10.19 17.35
N ASP A 40 -8.66 -9.95 17.57
CA ASP A 40 -9.63 -9.75 16.51
C ASP A 40 -9.23 -8.56 15.62
N PHE A 41 -8.75 -7.46 16.21
CA PHE A 41 -8.20 -6.34 15.44
C PHE A 41 -7.03 -6.77 14.55
N PHE A 42 -6.07 -7.54 15.07
CA PHE A 42 -4.89 -7.95 14.28
C PHE A 42 -5.25 -8.95 13.17
N GLU A 43 -6.18 -9.86 13.40
CA GLU A 43 -6.61 -10.81 12.35
C GLU A 43 -7.43 -10.12 11.25
N GLN A 44 -8.25 -9.12 11.62
CA GLN A 44 -8.91 -8.24 10.66
C GLN A 44 -7.90 -7.45 9.81
N GLU A 45 -6.89 -6.85 10.43
CA GLU A 45 -5.85 -6.10 9.73
C GLU A 45 -5.02 -7.01 8.81
N LYS A 46 -4.69 -8.23 9.25
CA LYS A 46 -4.01 -9.23 8.41
C LYS A 46 -4.81 -9.59 7.17
N THR A 47 -6.09 -9.91 7.35
CA THR A 47 -7.01 -10.23 6.26
C THR A 47 -7.13 -9.06 5.29
N PHE A 48 -7.24 -7.84 5.84
CA PHE A 48 -7.28 -6.61 5.08
C PHE A 48 -6.02 -6.42 4.23
N LEU A 49 -4.81 -6.56 4.81
CA LEU A 49 -3.55 -6.36 4.10
C LEU A 49 -3.36 -7.37 2.96
N VAL A 50 -3.75 -8.64 3.14
CA VAL A 50 -3.69 -9.66 2.07
C VAL A 50 -4.59 -9.27 0.91
N ASN A 51 -5.86 -8.96 1.20
CA ASN A 51 -6.83 -8.58 0.18
C ASN A 51 -6.43 -7.27 -0.52
N TYR A 52 -5.95 -6.31 0.26
CA TYR A 52 -5.53 -5.01 -0.25
C TYR A 52 -4.28 -5.12 -1.12
N TYR A 53 -3.30 -5.94 -0.74
CA TYR A 53 -2.12 -6.22 -1.56
C TYR A 53 -2.50 -6.72 -2.95
N ASN A 54 -3.40 -7.71 -3.04
CA ASN A 54 -3.82 -8.26 -4.33
C ASN A 54 -4.47 -7.20 -5.21
N ARG A 55 -5.34 -6.35 -4.63
CA ARG A 55 -5.95 -5.23 -5.35
C ARG A 55 -4.93 -4.23 -5.87
N ILE A 56 -3.93 -3.88 -5.06
CA ILE A 56 -2.87 -2.93 -5.45
C ILE A 56 -1.97 -3.54 -6.52
N LYS A 57 -1.61 -4.82 -6.39
CA LYS A 57 -0.84 -5.56 -7.39
C LYS A 57 -1.54 -5.59 -8.73
N ASP A 58 -2.83 -5.91 -8.75
CA ASP A 58 -3.64 -5.94 -9.98
C ASP A 58 -3.76 -4.55 -10.60
N ALA A 59 -3.95 -3.51 -9.78
CA ALA A 59 -3.98 -2.13 -10.24
C ALA A 59 -2.62 -1.71 -10.84
N CYS A 60 -1.51 -2.10 -10.21
CA CYS A 60 -0.16 -1.83 -10.71
C CYS A 60 0.05 -2.47 -12.09
N ALA A 61 -0.33 -3.74 -12.26
CA ALA A 61 -0.20 -4.44 -13.53
C ALA A 61 -1.03 -3.76 -14.65
N LYS A 62 -2.22 -3.23 -14.31
CA LYS A 62 -3.06 -2.46 -15.24
C LYS A 62 -2.43 -1.12 -15.60
N ALA A 63 -1.90 -0.39 -14.62
CA ALA A 63 -1.20 0.87 -14.84
C ALA A 63 0.04 0.67 -15.73
N ASP A 64 0.82 -0.39 -15.50
CA ASP A 64 1.97 -0.74 -16.33
C ASP A 64 1.57 -1.10 -17.76
N LYS A 65 0.39 -1.71 -17.95
CA LYS A 65 -0.15 -1.99 -19.28
C LYS A 65 -0.56 -0.70 -19.99
N MET A 66 -1.20 0.22 -19.28
CA MET A 66 -1.59 1.53 -19.81
C MET A 66 -0.37 2.32 -20.30
N THR A 67 0.69 2.42 -19.48
CA THR A 67 1.93 3.13 -19.87
C THR A 67 2.61 2.48 -21.07
N ARG A 68 2.59 1.14 -21.19
CA ARG A 68 3.05 0.46 -22.42
C ARG A 68 2.19 0.79 -23.63
N SER A 69 0.87 0.86 -23.50
CA SER A 69 -0.01 1.24 -24.60
C SER A 69 0.29 2.65 -25.11
N HIS A 70 0.51 3.63 -24.23
CA HIS A 70 0.90 4.97 -24.64
C HIS A 70 2.22 5.00 -25.41
N LYS A 71 3.21 4.19 -25.02
CA LYS A 71 4.47 4.05 -25.77
C LYS A 71 4.24 3.48 -27.17
N ASN A 72 3.40 2.45 -27.29
CA ASN A 72 3.05 1.88 -28.59
C ASN A 72 2.35 2.91 -29.49
N VAL A 73 1.41 3.70 -28.96
CA VAL A 73 0.74 4.77 -29.71
C VAL A 73 1.75 5.84 -30.14
N ALA A 74 2.71 6.19 -29.28
CA ALA A 74 3.78 7.11 -29.64
C ALA A 74 4.64 6.57 -30.79
N ASP A 75 4.92 5.27 -30.82
CA ASP A 75 5.64 4.61 -31.93
C ASP A 75 4.81 4.61 -33.23
N ASP A 76 3.50 4.37 -33.15
CA ASP A 76 2.58 4.46 -34.30
C ASP A 76 2.57 5.87 -34.89
N TYR A 77 2.65 6.91 -34.05
CA TYR A 77 2.77 8.30 -34.51
C TYR A 77 4.09 8.56 -35.24
N ILE A 78 5.22 7.96 -34.82
CA ILE A 78 6.49 8.01 -35.57
C ILE A 78 6.30 7.41 -36.95
N TYR A 79 5.76 6.19 -37.00
CA TYR A 79 5.59 5.46 -38.24
C TYR A 79 4.67 6.21 -39.22
N THR A 80 3.54 6.73 -38.71
CA THR A 80 2.59 7.51 -39.50
C THR A 80 3.21 8.80 -40.04
N SER A 81 3.98 9.52 -39.20
CA SER A 81 4.69 10.73 -39.64
C SER A 81 5.71 10.41 -40.73
N ALA A 82 6.48 9.34 -40.59
CA ALA A 82 7.44 8.90 -41.60
C ALA A 82 6.74 8.58 -42.94
N CYS A 83 5.64 7.83 -42.92
CA CYS A 83 4.87 7.50 -44.12
C CYS A 83 4.35 8.76 -44.83
N LEU A 84 3.80 9.72 -44.07
CA LEU A 84 3.32 10.99 -44.63
C LEU A 84 4.45 11.81 -45.25
N ASN A 85 5.64 11.82 -44.63
CA ASN A 85 6.82 12.47 -45.21
C ASN A 85 7.26 11.80 -46.51
N SER A 86 7.28 10.46 -46.58
CA SER A 86 7.59 9.73 -47.80
C SER A 86 6.61 10.04 -48.93
N LEU A 87 5.30 10.01 -48.65
CA LEU A 87 4.26 10.38 -49.63
C LEU A 87 4.42 11.83 -50.12
N ALA A 88 4.78 12.75 -49.22
CA ALA A 88 5.02 14.15 -49.57
C ALA A 88 6.23 14.35 -50.50
N LEU A 89 7.18 13.41 -50.56
CA LEU A 89 8.30 13.47 -51.50
C LEU A 89 7.87 13.10 -52.92
N GLU A 90 6.90 12.20 -53.05
CA GLU A 90 6.36 11.72 -54.33
C GLU A 90 5.33 12.69 -54.94
N GLU A 91 4.74 13.57 -54.13
CA GLU A 91 3.70 14.52 -54.56
C GLU A 91 4.26 15.87 -55.06
N PRO A 92 4.04 16.27 -56.33
CA PRO A 92 4.48 17.56 -56.87
C PRO A 92 3.45 18.69 -56.66
N THR A 93 2.31 18.40 -56.02
CA THR A 93 1.15 19.32 -55.95
C THR A 93 1.05 20.07 -54.61
N VAL A 94 0.05 20.95 -54.49
CA VAL A 94 -0.27 21.67 -53.23
C VAL A 94 -0.53 20.71 -52.06
N ILE A 95 -0.95 19.47 -52.34
CA ILE A 95 -1.19 18.40 -51.36
C ILE A 95 0.07 18.11 -50.52
N LYS A 96 1.26 18.24 -51.11
CA LYS A 96 2.54 18.07 -50.42
C LYS A 96 2.63 18.89 -49.14
N ARG A 97 2.24 20.17 -49.19
CA ARG A 97 2.31 21.07 -48.02
C ARG A 97 1.43 20.55 -46.88
N TYR A 98 0.25 20.05 -47.21
CA TYR A 98 -0.68 19.52 -46.22
C TYR A 98 -0.18 18.20 -45.61
N LEU A 99 0.35 17.28 -46.42
CA LEU A 99 0.96 16.04 -45.95
C LEU A 99 2.09 16.30 -44.94
N LEU A 100 2.99 17.25 -45.25
CA LEU A 100 4.06 17.66 -44.34
C LEU A 100 3.52 18.27 -43.04
N LYS A 101 2.41 19.01 -43.08
CA LYS A 101 1.77 19.56 -41.88
C LYS A 101 1.11 18.50 -41.00
N VAL A 102 0.50 17.48 -41.59
CA VAL A 102 -0.04 16.35 -40.83
C VAL A 102 1.10 15.52 -40.24
N ALA A 103 2.20 15.32 -40.98
CA ALA A 103 3.39 14.66 -40.45
C ALA A 103 3.96 15.39 -39.23
N GLU A 104 4.03 16.73 -39.30
CA GLU A 104 4.45 17.60 -38.18
C GLU A 104 3.49 17.48 -36.98
N LEU A 105 2.18 17.38 -37.22
CA LEU A 105 1.20 17.14 -36.16
C LEU A 105 1.46 15.82 -35.43
N PHE A 106 1.69 14.72 -36.16
CA PHE A 106 1.96 13.41 -35.54
C PHE A 106 3.23 13.42 -34.68
N GLU A 107 4.28 14.14 -35.08
CA GLU A 107 5.47 14.33 -34.23
C GLU A 107 5.18 15.14 -32.96
N LYS A 108 4.26 16.12 -33.03
CA LYS A 108 3.81 16.86 -31.83
C LYS A 108 2.96 15.97 -30.92
N LEU A 109 2.00 15.22 -31.48
CA LEU A 109 1.16 14.28 -30.74
C LEU A 109 2.01 13.20 -30.06
N ARG A 110 3.04 12.66 -30.72
CA ARG A 110 4.02 11.74 -30.13
C ARG A 110 4.65 12.28 -28.85
N LYS A 111 5.08 13.55 -28.85
CA LYS A 111 5.68 14.16 -27.67
C LYS A 111 4.68 14.29 -26.53
N VAL A 112 3.41 14.58 -26.83
CA VAL A 112 2.34 14.61 -25.82
C VAL A 112 2.06 13.22 -25.28
N GLU A 113 1.93 12.22 -26.14
CA GLU A 113 1.69 10.83 -25.76
C GLU A 113 2.81 10.26 -24.88
N SER A 114 4.06 10.53 -25.25
CA SER A 114 5.23 10.15 -24.45
C SER A 114 5.23 10.83 -23.08
N ARG A 115 4.72 12.07 -23.01
CA ARG A 115 4.59 12.82 -21.77
C ARG A 115 3.48 12.24 -20.89
N VAL A 116 2.32 11.89 -21.45
CA VAL A 116 1.23 11.18 -20.76
C VAL A 116 1.79 9.92 -20.11
N SER A 117 2.45 9.04 -20.90
CA SER A 117 3.04 7.81 -20.37
C SER A 117 3.98 8.04 -19.19
N SER A 118 4.80 9.08 -19.25
CA SER A 118 5.79 9.38 -18.21
C SER A 118 5.15 9.94 -16.95
N ASP A 119 4.17 10.84 -17.11
CA ASP A 119 3.43 11.45 -16.01
C ASP A 119 2.58 10.40 -15.28
N GLU A 120 1.90 9.52 -16.01
CA GLU A 120 1.13 8.42 -15.43
C GLU A 120 2.00 7.37 -14.72
N ASP A 121 3.14 6.97 -15.29
CA ASP A 121 4.05 6.02 -14.64
C ASP A 121 4.56 6.59 -13.31
N LEU A 122 4.94 7.88 -13.31
CA LEU A 122 5.44 8.56 -12.12
C LEU A 122 4.36 8.77 -11.05
N LYS A 123 3.13 9.10 -11.45
CA LYS A 123 2.07 9.50 -10.50
C LYS A 123 1.17 8.36 -10.06
N LEU A 124 1.00 7.33 -10.89
CA LEU A 124 0.15 6.19 -10.59
C LEU A 124 0.98 4.92 -10.33
N SER A 125 1.80 4.48 -11.28
CA SER A 125 2.50 3.20 -11.16
C SER A 125 3.51 3.19 -10.01
N GLU A 126 4.32 4.24 -9.87
CA GLU A 126 5.27 4.36 -8.75
C GLU A 126 4.58 4.38 -7.38
N LEU A 127 3.44 5.06 -7.26
CA LEU A 127 2.64 5.06 -6.03
C LEU A 127 2.15 3.65 -5.68
N LEU A 128 1.66 2.91 -6.68
CA LEU A 128 1.18 1.55 -6.49
C LEU A 128 2.31 0.62 -6.05
N ARG A 129 3.47 0.68 -6.72
CA ARG A 129 4.68 -0.09 -6.36
C ARG A 129 5.15 0.26 -4.94
N TYR A 130 5.19 1.54 -4.59
CA TYR A 130 5.51 2.00 -3.24
C TYR A 130 4.58 1.38 -2.20
N TYR A 131 3.27 1.40 -2.42
CA TYR A 131 2.33 0.81 -1.46
C TYR A 131 2.35 -0.72 -1.44
N MET A 132 2.69 -1.41 -2.54
CA MET A 132 2.95 -2.86 -2.48
C MET A 132 4.05 -3.20 -1.46
N LEU A 133 5.17 -2.47 -1.50
CA LEU A 133 6.28 -2.67 -0.57
C LEU A 133 5.89 -2.36 0.88
N ASN A 134 5.15 -1.27 1.11
CA ASN A 134 4.68 -0.91 2.45
C ASN A 134 3.69 -1.94 3.02
N ILE A 135 2.84 -2.53 2.18
CA ILE A 135 1.91 -3.59 2.60
C ILE A 135 2.69 -4.85 2.99
N GLU A 136 3.72 -5.23 2.23
CA GLU A 136 4.60 -6.35 2.60
C GLU A 136 5.32 -6.12 3.94
N ALA A 137 5.82 -4.90 4.17
CA ALA A 137 6.41 -4.54 5.46
C ALA A 137 5.41 -4.65 6.63
N ALA A 138 4.15 -4.26 6.40
CA ALA A 138 3.09 -4.41 7.39
C ALA A 138 2.72 -5.89 7.65
N LYS A 139 2.70 -6.74 6.61
CA LYS A 139 2.52 -8.19 6.75
C LYS A 139 3.66 -8.82 7.55
N ASP A 140 4.90 -8.45 7.28
CA ASP A 140 6.07 -8.92 8.04
C ASP A 140 5.99 -8.51 9.52
N LEU A 141 5.56 -7.29 9.81
CA LEU A 141 5.33 -6.82 11.18
C LEU A 141 4.30 -7.68 11.92
N LEU A 142 3.18 -8.03 11.27
CA LEU A 142 2.18 -8.94 11.83
C LEU A 142 2.74 -10.35 12.04
N TYR A 143 3.52 -10.87 11.09
CA TYR A 143 4.18 -12.16 11.24
C TYR A 143 5.13 -12.20 12.45
N ARG A 144 5.97 -11.17 12.62
CA ARG A 144 6.85 -11.03 13.79
C ARG A 144 6.07 -10.96 15.10
N ARG A 145 4.93 -10.27 15.11
CA ARG A 145 4.02 -10.23 16.26
C ARG A 145 3.46 -11.61 16.59
N THR A 146 2.92 -12.33 15.61
CA THR A 146 2.37 -13.69 15.80
C THR A 146 3.44 -14.64 16.34
N ARG A 147 4.68 -14.54 15.84
CA ARG A 147 5.80 -15.34 16.36
C ARG A 147 6.11 -15.03 17.82
N ALA A 148 6.13 -13.75 18.19
CA ALA A 148 6.36 -13.35 19.58
C ALA A 148 5.24 -13.81 20.52
N LEU A 149 3.99 -13.87 20.05
CA LEU A 149 2.88 -14.45 20.80
C LEU A 149 3.09 -15.95 21.06
N VAL A 150 3.47 -16.71 20.03
CA VAL A 150 3.77 -18.14 20.16
C VAL A 150 4.93 -18.39 21.14
N ASP A 151 6.00 -17.60 21.05
CA ASP A 151 7.13 -17.68 21.99
C ASP A 151 6.67 -17.43 23.44
N TYR A 152 5.82 -16.41 23.63
CA TYR A 152 5.23 -16.09 24.93
C TYR A 152 4.34 -17.23 25.47
N GLU A 153 3.43 -17.77 24.68
CA GLU A 153 2.56 -18.90 25.09
C GLU A 153 3.38 -20.14 25.47
N ASN A 154 4.45 -20.42 24.71
CA ASN A 154 5.36 -21.53 25.01
C ASN A 154 6.14 -21.30 26.30
N SER A 155 6.63 -20.08 26.53
CA SER A 155 7.29 -19.71 27.79
C SER A 155 6.35 -19.83 28.98
N ASN A 156 5.06 -19.49 28.81
CA ASN A 156 4.05 -19.62 29.86
C ASN A 156 3.79 -21.10 30.21
N LYS A 157 3.64 -21.97 29.21
CA LYS A 157 3.52 -23.42 29.41
C LYS A 157 4.76 -24.01 30.10
N ALA A 158 5.96 -23.50 29.79
CA ALA A 158 7.19 -23.94 30.44
C ALA A 158 7.25 -23.53 31.91
N LEU A 159 6.82 -22.30 32.22
CA LEU A 159 6.68 -21.82 33.59
C LEU A 159 5.68 -22.65 34.41
N ASP A 160 4.52 -22.98 33.85
CA ASP A 160 3.54 -23.84 34.52
C ASP A 160 4.13 -25.22 34.86
N LYS A 161 4.91 -25.82 33.94
CA LYS A 161 5.63 -27.07 34.18
C LYS A 161 6.71 -26.95 35.26
N ALA A 162 7.45 -25.84 35.28
CA ALA A 162 8.47 -25.57 36.31
C ALA A 162 7.84 -25.45 37.70
N ARG A 163 6.69 -24.76 37.80
CA ARG A 163 5.90 -24.62 39.03
C ARG A 163 5.40 -25.97 39.54
N LEU A 164 4.80 -26.79 38.66
CA LEU A 164 4.34 -28.13 39.00
C LEU A 164 5.46 -29.03 39.54
N LYS A 165 6.68 -28.90 39.01
CA LYS A 165 7.86 -29.66 39.45
C LYS A 165 8.62 -28.99 40.60
N SER A 166 8.24 -27.77 40.98
CA SER A 166 8.96 -26.90 41.94
C SER A 166 10.46 -26.79 41.65
N LYS A 167 10.83 -26.80 40.37
CA LYS A 167 12.23 -26.78 39.91
C LYS A 167 12.43 -25.68 38.88
N ASP A 168 13.53 -24.94 38.99
CA ASP A 168 13.94 -23.86 38.06
C ASP A 168 12.90 -22.75 37.86
N VAL A 169 11.99 -22.57 38.83
CA VAL A 169 10.84 -21.66 38.73
C VAL A 169 11.29 -20.23 38.43
N ARG A 170 12.27 -19.71 39.17
CA ARG A 170 12.77 -18.33 38.97
C ARG A 170 13.32 -18.09 37.57
N LEU A 171 14.05 -19.06 37.01
CA LEU A 171 14.60 -18.96 35.66
C LEU A 171 13.49 -18.95 34.60
N ALA A 172 12.47 -19.81 34.77
CA ALA A 172 11.32 -19.84 33.89
C ALA A 172 10.46 -18.57 33.99
N GLU A 173 10.35 -17.97 35.18
CA GLU A 173 9.64 -16.70 35.39
C GLU A 173 10.33 -15.53 34.67
N VAL A 174 11.66 -15.40 34.80
CA VAL A 174 12.42 -14.36 34.08
C VAL A 174 12.27 -14.53 32.56
N HIS A 175 12.44 -15.74 32.05
CA HIS A 175 12.29 -16.00 30.61
C HIS A 175 10.88 -15.69 30.09
N GLN A 176 9.84 -16.07 30.84
CA GLN A 176 8.45 -15.75 30.49
C GLN A 176 8.21 -14.24 30.50
N GLN A 177 8.77 -13.52 31.47
CA GLN A 177 8.68 -12.07 31.56
C GLN A 177 9.34 -11.39 30.36
N ASP A 178 10.50 -11.87 29.92
CA ASP A 178 11.20 -11.34 28.74
C ASP A 178 10.39 -11.56 27.45
N CYS A 179 9.83 -12.76 27.26
CA CYS A 179 8.95 -13.06 26.13
C CYS A 179 7.69 -12.17 26.14
N CYS A 180 7.09 -11.96 27.32
CA CYS A 180 5.93 -11.10 27.51
C CYS A 180 6.23 -9.65 27.08
N GLN A 181 7.30 -9.07 27.62
CA GLN A 181 7.71 -7.69 27.30
C GLN A 181 7.98 -7.52 25.80
N LYS A 182 8.63 -8.50 25.17
CA LYS A 182 8.87 -8.49 23.73
C LYS A 182 7.57 -8.51 22.93
N PHE A 183 6.62 -9.38 23.27
CA PHE A 183 5.32 -9.45 22.61
C PHE A 183 4.51 -8.16 22.79
N GLU A 184 4.50 -7.59 23.99
CA GLU A 184 3.83 -6.32 24.28
C GLU A 184 4.39 -5.17 23.46
N LYS A 185 5.72 -5.03 23.43
CA LYS A 185 6.40 -3.99 22.67
C LYS A 185 6.10 -4.08 21.17
N ILE A 186 6.14 -5.30 20.61
CA ILE A 186 5.82 -5.51 19.19
C ILE A 186 4.33 -5.23 18.93
N SER A 187 3.43 -5.68 19.80
CA SER A 187 1.99 -5.44 19.65
C SER A 187 1.63 -3.96 19.70
N GLU A 188 2.22 -3.22 20.62
CA GLU A 188 2.01 -1.77 20.73
C GLU A 188 2.51 -1.03 19.48
N SER A 189 3.74 -1.34 19.05
CA SER A 189 4.32 -0.77 17.83
C SER A 189 3.48 -1.13 16.60
N ALA A 190 3.09 -2.40 16.46
CA ALA A 190 2.26 -2.86 15.34
C ALA A 190 0.92 -2.13 15.26
N LYS A 191 0.24 -1.94 16.39
CA LYS A 191 -1.01 -1.20 16.43
C LYS A 191 -0.84 0.25 15.98
N GLN A 192 0.22 0.93 16.44
CA GLN A 192 0.51 2.30 16.04
C GLN A 192 0.85 2.41 14.55
N GLU A 193 1.70 1.51 14.04
CA GLU A 193 2.12 1.49 12.63
C GLU A 193 0.96 1.19 11.70
N LEU A 194 0.07 0.23 12.02
CA LEU A 194 -1.11 -0.08 11.19
C LEU A 194 -2.09 1.10 11.12
N MET A 195 -2.32 1.77 12.24
CA MET A 195 -3.16 2.97 12.29
C MET A 195 -2.54 4.13 11.49
N SER A 196 -1.23 4.33 11.62
CA SER A 196 -0.50 5.34 10.84
C SER A 196 -0.52 5.02 9.34
N PHE A 197 -0.30 3.76 8.98
CA PHE A 197 -0.33 3.26 7.62
C PHE A 197 -1.68 3.55 6.96
N LYS A 198 -2.80 3.24 7.64
CA LYS A 198 -4.15 3.52 7.16
C LYS A 198 -4.34 5.00 6.83
N GLN A 199 -3.95 5.90 7.73
CA GLN A 199 -4.11 7.35 7.54
C GLN A 199 -3.24 7.87 6.40
N LYS A 200 -1.93 7.56 6.42
CA LYS A 200 -0.96 8.00 5.41
C LYS A 200 -1.36 7.53 4.00
N ARG A 201 -1.78 6.27 3.90
CA ARG A 201 -2.23 5.68 2.64
C ARG A 201 -3.42 6.41 2.05
N ILE A 202 -4.47 6.63 2.83
CA ILE A 202 -5.68 7.30 2.35
C ILE A 202 -5.33 8.71 1.84
N ALA A 203 -4.53 9.45 2.59
CA ALA A 203 -4.08 10.78 2.19
C ALA A 203 -3.25 10.75 0.89
N ALA A 204 -2.29 9.82 0.78
CA ALA A 204 -1.44 9.69 -0.39
C ALA A 204 -2.21 9.32 -1.66
N PHE A 205 -3.10 8.32 -1.59
CA PHE A 205 -3.93 7.93 -2.74
C PHE A 205 -4.88 9.05 -3.14
N ARG A 206 -5.54 9.71 -2.18
CA ARG A 206 -6.42 10.84 -2.48
C ARG A 206 -5.68 11.95 -3.22
N LYS A 207 -4.52 12.36 -2.70
CA LYS A 207 -3.69 13.40 -3.32
C LYS A 207 -3.28 13.02 -4.75
N ASN A 208 -2.75 11.81 -4.93
CA ASN A 208 -2.28 11.38 -6.25
C ASN A 208 -3.41 11.22 -7.26
N LEU A 209 -4.58 10.71 -6.87
CA LEU A 209 -5.71 10.58 -7.79
C LEU A 209 -6.25 11.94 -8.26
N ILE A 210 -6.23 12.95 -7.38
CA ILE A 210 -6.57 14.33 -7.77
C ILE A 210 -5.54 14.87 -8.76
N GLU A 211 -4.25 14.76 -8.44
CA GLU A 211 -3.16 15.22 -9.31
C GLU A 211 -3.17 14.50 -10.67
N MET A 212 -3.49 13.19 -10.70
CA MET A 212 -3.67 12.42 -11.93
C MET A 212 -4.81 12.97 -12.77
N ALA A 213 -5.99 13.21 -12.18
CA ALA A 213 -7.13 13.75 -12.92
C ALA A 213 -6.83 15.14 -13.51
N GLU A 214 -6.09 15.98 -12.78
CA GLU A 214 -5.65 17.29 -13.28
C GLU A 214 -4.68 17.15 -14.47
N LEU A 215 -3.76 16.18 -14.42
CA LEU A 215 -2.85 15.87 -15.53
C LEU A 215 -3.63 15.35 -16.75
N GLU A 216 -4.57 14.44 -16.58
CA GLU A 216 -5.43 13.94 -17.68
C GLU A 216 -6.15 15.09 -18.40
N ILE A 217 -6.75 16.01 -17.64
CA ILE A 217 -7.42 17.19 -18.22
C ILE A 217 -6.41 18.05 -18.99
N LYS A 218 -5.20 18.25 -18.45
CA LYS A 218 -4.15 19.04 -19.11
C LYS A 218 -3.68 18.37 -20.41
N HIS A 219 -3.46 17.07 -20.41
CA HIS A 219 -3.07 16.31 -21.59
C HIS A 219 -4.15 16.35 -22.67
N ALA A 220 -5.41 16.12 -22.29
CA ALA A 220 -6.55 16.21 -23.19
C ALA A 220 -6.67 17.59 -23.85
N LYS A 221 -6.55 18.67 -23.06
CA LYS A 221 -6.58 20.05 -23.58
C LYS A 221 -5.45 20.32 -24.58
N ASN A 222 -4.24 19.83 -24.29
CA ASN A 222 -3.11 19.97 -25.21
C ASN A 222 -3.34 19.22 -26.53
N ASN A 223 -3.82 17.98 -26.47
CA ASN A 223 -4.16 17.20 -27.65
C ASN A 223 -5.23 17.88 -28.50
N VAL A 224 -6.32 18.36 -27.89
CA VAL A 224 -7.38 19.10 -28.60
C VAL A 224 -6.83 20.36 -29.27
N SER A 225 -5.98 21.13 -28.58
CA SER A 225 -5.37 22.33 -29.15
C SER A 225 -4.51 22.03 -30.38
N LEU A 226 -3.73 20.93 -30.37
CA LEU A 226 -2.90 20.52 -31.52
C LEU A 226 -3.75 20.10 -32.71
N LEU A 227 -4.78 19.28 -32.46
CA LEU A 227 -5.71 18.82 -33.50
C LEU A 227 -6.49 19.98 -34.11
N GLN A 228 -7.02 20.89 -33.29
CA GLN A 228 -7.75 22.06 -33.76
C GLN A 228 -6.88 22.96 -34.64
N SER A 229 -5.64 23.21 -34.21
CA SER A 229 -4.66 23.99 -34.98
C SER A 229 -4.39 23.36 -36.35
N CYS A 230 -4.37 22.02 -36.45
CA CYS A 230 -4.21 21.34 -37.72
C CYS A 230 -5.46 21.41 -38.59
N ILE A 231 -6.65 21.25 -38.01
CA ILE A 231 -7.94 21.37 -38.73
C ILE A 231 -8.07 22.77 -39.33
N ASP A 232 -7.71 23.82 -38.59
CA ASP A 232 -7.83 25.19 -39.09
C ASP A 232 -6.90 25.49 -40.26
N LEU A 233 -5.79 24.75 -40.41
CA LEU A 233 -4.94 24.82 -41.60
C LEU A 233 -5.62 24.27 -42.86
N PHE A 234 -6.58 23.35 -42.72
CA PHE A 234 -7.31 22.73 -43.84
C PHE A 234 -8.57 23.47 -44.25
N LYS A 235 -9.04 24.42 -43.43
CA LYS A 235 -10.22 25.24 -43.74
C LYS A 235 -9.92 26.35 -44.76
N ASN A 236 -8.64 26.62 -45.02
CA ASN A 236 -8.15 27.63 -45.95
C ASN A 236 -7.31 26.99 -47.07
#